data_AF-A0A367M293-F1
#
_entry.id   AF-A0A367M293-F1
#
_cell.length_a   1.000
_cell.length_b   1.000
_cell.length_c   1.000
_cell.angle_alpha   90.00
_cell.angle_beta   90.00
_cell.angle_gamma   90.00
#
_symmetry.space_group_name_H-M   'P 1'
#
loop_
_entity.id
_entity.type
_entity.pdbx_description
1 polymer ?
#
loop_
_entity_poly.entity_id
_entity_poly.type
_entity_poly.pdbx_seq_one_letter_code
_entity_poly.pdbx_strand_id
1 'polypeptide(L)'
;DEECVRILARRQPAASDLRLIISISKSVIDLERIGDEASKVARRAIQLCEEGESPRGYVEVRHIGSQVQKMVQEALDAFARFDADLALSVAQYDKTVDREYKTALRELVTYMMEDPRAISRVLNIIWALRSLERIGDHARNIAELVIYLVRGTDVRHIGLTRMKEEVENNRGE
;
A
#
# COMPACT_ATOMS: atom_id res chain seq x y z
N ASP A 1 -15.94 11.73 5.20
CA ASP A 1 -15.62 13.18 5.25
C ASP A 1 -16.61 14.02 6.05
N GLU A 2 -17.92 14.00 5.76
CA GLU A 2 -18.89 14.85 6.47
C GLU A 2 -18.88 14.68 8.00
N GLU A 3 -18.72 13.44 8.51
CA GLU A 3 -18.66 13.18 9.94
C GLU A 3 -17.39 13.78 10.58
N CYS A 4 -16.24 13.70 9.89
CA CYS A 4 -14.99 14.31 10.36
C CYS A 4 -15.14 15.83 10.47
N VAL A 5 -15.70 16.49 9.44
CA VAL A 5 -15.95 17.93 9.43
C VAL A 5 -16.91 18.34 10.56
N ARG A 6 -17.96 17.54 10.79
CA ARG A 6 -18.94 17.78 11.85
C ARG A 6 -18.30 17.73 13.24
N ILE A 7 -17.42 16.76 13.49
CA ILE A 7 -16.71 16.65 14.77
C ILE A 7 -15.78 17.84 14.96
N LEU A 8 -14.99 18.20 13.94
CA LEU A 8 -14.11 19.37 13.99
C LEU A 8 -14.88 20.67 14.30
N ALA A 9 -16.01 20.88 13.63
CA ALA A 9 -16.82 22.09 13.78
C ALA A 9 -17.53 22.16 15.14
N ARG A 10 -17.95 21.03 15.72
CA ARG A 10 -18.82 21.01 16.91
C ARG A 10 -18.11 20.73 18.22
N ARG A 11 -16.93 20.10 18.20
CA ARG A 11 -16.34 19.50 19.41
C ARG A 11 -14.99 20.08 19.82
N GLN A 12 -14.36 20.92 18.98
CA GLN A 12 -13.01 21.50 19.23
C GLN A 12 -12.04 20.46 19.83
N PRO A 13 -11.76 19.36 19.10
CA PRO A 13 -11.00 18.24 19.63
C PRO A 13 -9.61 18.65 20.13
N ALA A 14 -9.16 18.01 21.21
CA ALA A 14 -7.80 18.17 21.71
C ALA A 14 -6.78 17.61 20.70
N ALA A 15 -5.49 17.86 20.93
CA ALA A 15 -4.44 17.54 19.96
C ALA A 15 -4.43 16.06 19.49
N SER A 16 -4.66 15.10 20.38
CA SER A 16 -4.74 13.66 20.04
C SER A 16 -5.97 13.32 19.21
N ASP A 17 -7.13 13.87 19.57
CA ASP A 17 -8.39 13.64 18.88
C ASP A 17 -8.37 14.27 17.48
N LEU A 18 -7.73 15.43 17.34
CA LEU A 18 -7.53 16.08 16.06
C LEU A 18 -6.64 15.22 15.14
N ARG A 19 -5.54 14.66 15.67
CA ARG A 19 -4.70 13.73 14.90
C ARG A 19 -5.49 12.51 14.45
N LEU A 20 -6.33 11.94 15.32
CA LEU A 20 -7.17 10.80 14.97
C LEU A 20 -8.11 11.13 13.80
N ILE A 21 -8.84 12.25 13.88
CA ILE A 21 -9.77 12.65 12.83
C ILE A 21 -9.05 12.88 11.48
N ILE A 22 -7.88 13.52 11.51
CA ILE A 22 -7.07 13.75 10.31
C ILE A 22 -6.56 12.42 9.74
N SER A 23 -6.06 11.52 10.58
CA SER A 23 -5.58 10.20 10.16
C SER A 23 -6.70 9.35 9.58
N ILE A 24 -7.92 9.40 10.15
CA ILE A 24 -9.10 8.72 9.60
C ILE A 24 -9.43 9.28 8.21
N SER A 25 -9.55 10.60 8.08
CA SER A 25 -9.94 11.23 6.81
C SER A 25 -8.96 10.89 5.68
N LYS A 26 -7.65 10.91 5.97
CA LYS A 26 -6.63 10.52 4.98
C LYS A 26 -6.64 9.02 4.67
N SER A 27 -6.79 8.17 5.68
CA SER A 27 -6.81 6.70 5.48
C SER A 27 -8.00 6.25 4.63
N VAL A 28 -9.15 6.93 4.72
CA VAL A 28 -10.31 6.65 3.86
C VAL A 28 -9.98 6.88 2.38
N ILE A 29 -9.21 7.92 2.06
CA ILE A 29 -8.77 8.19 0.68
C ILE A 29 -7.84 7.07 0.21
N ASP A 30 -6.87 6.65 1.02
CA ASP A 30 -5.98 5.54 0.66
C ASP A 30 -6.74 4.22 0.47
N LEU A 31 -7.78 3.95 1.28
CA LEU A 31 -8.65 2.78 1.12
C LEU A 31 -9.48 2.82 -0.18
N GLU A 32 -10.02 3.97 -0.56
CA GLU A 32 -10.69 4.16 -1.85
C GLU A 32 -9.72 3.84 -3.00
N ARG A 33 -8.48 4.35 -2.92
CA ARG A 33 -7.45 4.09 -3.93
C ARG A 33 -7.05 2.62 -4.00
N ILE A 34 -6.98 1.91 -2.88
CA ILE A 34 -6.76 0.46 -2.85
C ILE A 34 -7.88 -0.26 -3.62
N GLY A 35 -9.14 0.13 -3.39
CA GLY A 35 -10.30 -0.39 -4.14
C GLY A 35 -10.20 -0.13 -5.65
N ASP A 36 -9.81 1.10 -6.03
CA ASP A 36 -9.60 1.47 -7.43
C ASP A 36 -8.54 0.61 -8.11
N GLU A 37 -7.40 0.39 -7.46
CA GLU A 37 -6.32 -0.44 -7.99
C GLU A 37 -6.72 -1.93 -8.06
N ALA A 38 -7.44 -2.45 -7.05
CA ALA A 38 -7.99 -3.80 -7.08
C ALA A 38 -8.96 -3.98 -8.27
N SER A 39 -9.78 -2.97 -8.58
CA SER A 39 -10.66 -2.99 -9.75
C SER A 39 -9.88 -3.06 -11.07
N LYS A 40 -8.69 -2.45 -11.15
CA LYS A 40 -7.83 -2.51 -12.33
C LYS A 40 -7.24 -3.90 -12.50
N VAL A 41 -6.79 -4.54 -11.42
CA VAL A 41 -6.33 -5.95 -11.44
C VAL A 41 -7.43 -6.86 -11.98
N ALA A 42 -8.66 -6.74 -11.47
CA ALA A 42 -9.81 -7.53 -11.94
C ALA A 42 -10.09 -7.32 -13.43
N ARG A 43 -10.05 -6.07 -13.92
CA ARG A 43 -10.21 -5.77 -15.36
C ARG A 43 -9.12 -6.40 -16.22
N ARG A 44 -7.86 -6.39 -15.77
CA ARG A 44 -6.76 -7.06 -16.49
C ARG A 44 -6.92 -8.57 -16.52
N ALA A 45 -7.43 -9.16 -15.44
CA ALA A 45 -7.73 -10.59 -15.40
C ALA A 45 -8.81 -10.97 -16.42
N ILE A 46 -9.90 -10.21 -16.50
CA ILE A 46 -10.97 -10.43 -17.51
C ILE A 46 -10.40 -10.32 -18.93
N GLN A 47 -9.63 -9.26 -19.21
CA GLN A 47 -9.02 -9.04 -20.51
C GLN A 47 -8.11 -10.20 -20.93
N LEU A 48 -7.34 -10.78 -20.00
CA LEU A 48 -6.50 -11.96 -20.27
C LEU A 48 -7.31 -13.23 -20.53
N CYS A 49 -8.49 -13.37 -19.93
CA CYS A 49 -9.38 -14.49 -20.26
C CYS A 49 -9.92 -14.39 -21.70
N GLU A 50 -10.09 -13.17 -22.22
CA GLU A 50 -10.64 -12.91 -23.56
C GLU A 50 -9.56 -12.91 -24.66
N GLU A 51 -8.40 -12.30 -24.40
CA GLU A 51 -7.29 -12.15 -25.36
C GLU A 51 -6.33 -13.36 -25.40
N GLY A 52 -6.57 -14.34 -24.52
CA GLY A 52 -5.71 -15.51 -24.30
C GLY A 52 -4.73 -15.32 -23.14
N GLU A 53 -4.29 -16.44 -22.57
CA GLU A 53 -3.45 -16.45 -21.37
C GLU A 53 -2.05 -15.87 -21.61
N SER A 54 -1.54 -15.15 -20.61
CA SER A 54 -0.14 -14.73 -20.61
C SER A 54 0.74 -15.97 -20.38
N PRO A 55 1.81 -16.15 -21.16
CA PRO A 55 2.70 -17.28 -20.96
C PRO A 55 3.49 -17.23 -19.63
N ARG A 56 3.61 -16.06 -19.01
CA ARG A 56 4.36 -15.80 -17.76
C ARG A 56 3.66 -14.74 -16.91
N GLY A 57 4.05 -14.61 -15.63
CA GLY A 57 3.61 -13.51 -14.77
C GLY A 57 2.59 -13.85 -13.69
N TYR A 58 1.89 -14.97 -13.81
CA TYR A 58 0.83 -15.34 -12.84
C TYR A 58 1.38 -15.71 -11.47
N VAL A 59 2.60 -16.26 -11.40
CA VAL A 59 3.25 -16.60 -10.13
C VAL A 59 3.59 -15.33 -9.37
N GLU A 60 4.18 -14.36 -10.07
CA GLU A 60 4.56 -13.05 -9.56
C GLU A 60 3.33 -12.27 -9.09
N VAL A 61 2.25 -12.28 -9.88
CA VAL A 61 0.97 -11.65 -9.51
C VAL A 61 0.39 -12.26 -8.24
N ARG A 62 0.36 -13.60 -8.11
CA ARG A 62 -0.15 -14.25 -6.90
C ARG A 62 0.73 -13.97 -5.69
N HIS A 63 2.05 -14.06 -5.87
CA HIS A 63 3.03 -13.85 -4.82
C HIS A 63 2.95 -12.42 -4.28
N ILE A 64 3.12 -11.41 -5.14
CA ILE A 64 3.01 -9.99 -4.76
C ILE A 64 1.59 -9.69 -4.25
N GLY A 65 0.56 -10.27 -4.87
CA GLY A 65 -0.84 -10.11 -4.43
C GLY A 65 -1.05 -10.52 -2.98
N SER A 66 -0.49 -11.66 -2.57
CA SER A 66 -0.57 -12.13 -1.17
C SER A 66 0.16 -11.20 -0.20
N GLN A 67 1.31 -10.64 -0.61
CA GLN A 67 2.10 -9.73 0.20
C GLN A 67 1.39 -8.40 0.43
N VAL A 68 0.82 -7.80 -0.63
CA VAL A 68 0.12 -6.51 -0.50
C VAL A 68 -1.21 -6.66 0.23
N GLN A 69 -1.90 -7.80 0.08
CA GLN A 69 -3.08 -8.10 0.89
C GLN A 69 -2.73 -8.13 2.38
N LYS A 70 -1.62 -8.78 2.74
CA LYS A 70 -1.12 -8.83 4.11
C LYS A 70 -0.74 -7.43 4.61
N MET A 71 -0.06 -6.61 3.80
CA MET A 71 0.26 -5.22 4.17
C MET A 71 -0.98 -4.39 4.49
N VAL A 72 -2.02 -4.49 3.66
CA VAL A 72 -3.29 -3.78 3.91
C VAL A 72 -3.91 -4.23 5.23
N GLN A 73 -3.95 -5.55 5.48
CA GLN A 73 -4.47 -6.09 6.73
C GLN A 73 -3.70 -5.59 7.94
N GLU A 74 -2.36 -5.68 7.91
CA GLU A 74 -1.50 -5.24 9.03
C GLU A 74 -1.55 -3.72 9.23
N ALA A 75 -1.68 -2.92 8.17
CA ALA A 75 -1.85 -1.47 8.29
C ALA A 75 -3.17 -1.11 8.99
N LEU A 76 -4.25 -1.82 8.69
CA LEU A 76 -5.55 -1.63 9.33
C LEU A 76 -5.57 -2.13 10.77
N ASP A 77 -4.93 -3.27 11.04
CA ASP A 77 -4.74 -3.79 12.40
C ASP A 77 -3.93 -2.81 13.25
N ALA A 78 -2.86 -2.24 12.69
CA ALA A 78 -2.05 -1.22 13.35
C ALA A 78 -2.87 0.03 13.65
N PHE A 79 -3.71 0.47 12.72
CA PHE A 79 -4.60 1.61 12.90
C PHE A 79 -5.62 1.37 14.02
N ALA A 80 -6.28 0.21 14.01
CA ALA A 80 -7.30 -0.14 15.00
C ALA A 80 -6.74 -0.26 16.42
N ARG A 81 -5.46 -0.65 16.54
CA ARG A 81 -4.77 -0.86 17.83
C ARG A 81 -3.86 0.28 18.24
N PHE A 82 -3.74 1.33 17.42
CA PHE A 82 -2.74 2.39 17.61
C PHE A 82 -1.31 1.83 17.76
N ASP A 83 -0.98 0.80 16.99
CA ASP A 83 0.28 0.06 17.08
C ASP A 83 1.31 0.63 16.10
N ALA A 84 2.17 1.51 16.60
CA ALA A 84 3.24 2.13 15.81
C ALA A 84 4.35 1.15 15.39
N ASP A 85 4.55 0.06 16.14
CA ASP A 85 5.57 -0.96 15.83
C ASP A 85 5.11 -1.82 14.65
N LEU A 86 3.85 -2.26 14.67
CA LEU A 86 3.24 -2.95 13.54
C LEU A 86 3.21 -2.05 12.29
N ALA A 87 2.85 -0.78 12.44
CA ALA A 87 2.89 0.19 11.34
C ALA A 87 4.30 0.36 10.74
N LEU A 88 5.34 0.45 11.57
CA LEU A 88 6.72 0.49 11.10
C LEU A 88 7.09 -0.77 10.31
N SER A 89 6.65 -1.94 10.78
CA SER A 89 6.91 -3.20 10.08
C SER A 89 6.30 -3.23 8.68
N VAL A 90 5.08 -2.69 8.50
CA VAL A 90 4.43 -2.56 7.18
C VAL A 90 5.23 -1.64 6.27
N ALA A 91 5.65 -0.47 6.77
CA ALA A 91 6.43 0.49 6.00
C ALA A 91 7.80 -0.05 5.57
N GLN A 92 8.40 -0.93 6.38
CA GLN A 92 9.64 -1.64 6.03
C GLN A 92 9.38 -2.76 5.00
N TYR A 93 8.29 -3.50 5.16
CA TYR A 93 7.94 -4.61 4.28
C TYR A 93 7.63 -4.17 2.84
N ASP A 94 7.07 -2.96 2.67
CA ASP A 94 6.91 -2.28 1.39
C ASP A 94 8.17 -2.31 0.50
N LYS A 95 9.36 -2.11 1.09
CA LYS A 95 10.62 -2.16 0.32
C LYS A 95 10.95 -3.54 -0.24
N THR A 96 10.43 -4.59 0.40
CA THR A 96 10.53 -5.96 -0.11
C THR A 96 9.63 -6.13 -1.32
N VAL A 97 8.37 -5.68 -1.23
CA VAL A 97 7.40 -5.71 -2.34
C VAL A 97 7.90 -4.92 -3.55
N ASP A 98 8.42 -3.71 -3.34
CA ASP A 98 9.06 -2.87 -4.38
C ASP A 98 10.14 -3.63 -5.17
N ARG A 99 11.00 -4.34 -4.44
CA ARG A 99 12.13 -5.08 -5.03
C ARG A 99 11.63 -6.29 -5.82
N GLU A 100 10.62 -6.98 -5.33
CA GLU A 100 10.01 -8.11 -6.00
C GLU A 100 9.27 -7.67 -7.26
N TYR A 101 8.50 -6.58 -7.19
CA TYR A 101 7.89 -5.94 -8.35
C TYR A 101 8.93 -5.58 -9.43
N LYS A 102 10.03 -4.92 -9.06
CA LYS A 102 11.13 -4.59 -9.99
C LYS A 102 11.82 -5.81 -10.59
N THR A 103 11.80 -6.94 -9.87
CA THR A 103 12.39 -8.20 -10.34
C THR A 103 11.46 -8.86 -11.35
N ALA A 104 10.18 -8.99 -11.02
CA ALA A 104 9.14 -9.48 -11.92
C ALA A 104 9.07 -8.66 -13.22
N LEU A 105 9.15 -7.33 -13.12
CA LEU A 105 9.14 -6.45 -14.30
C LEU A 105 10.30 -6.75 -15.25
N ARG A 106 11.52 -6.93 -14.73
CA ARG A 106 12.69 -7.25 -15.56
C ARG A 106 12.55 -8.59 -16.27
N GLU A 107 12.06 -9.60 -15.56
CA GLU A 107 11.80 -10.93 -16.13
C GLU A 107 10.76 -10.88 -17.26
N LEU A 108 9.65 -10.18 -17.04
CA LEU A 108 8.60 -10.02 -18.05
C LEU A 108 9.09 -9.25 -19.28
N VAL A 109 9.98 -8.27 -19.11
CA VAL A 109 10.63 -7.57 -20.23
C VAL A 109 11.52 -8.51 -21.03
N THR A 110 12.35 -9.33 -20.37
CA THR A 110 13.16 -10.33 -21.06
C THR A 110 12.29 -11.28 -21.88
N TYR A 111 11.19 -11.74 -21.32
CA TYR A 111 10.26 -12.62 -22.03
C TYR A 111 9.62 -11.95 -23.27
N MET A 112 9.28 -10.66 -23.19
CA MET A 112 8.79 -9.90 -24.34
C MET A 112 9.83 -9.75 -25.46
N MET A 113 11.12 -9.75 -25.14
CA MET A 113 12.20 -9.74 -26.12
C MET A 113 12.37 -11.10 -26.81
N GLU A 114 12.11 -12.20 -26.09
CA GLU A 114 12.17 -13.57 -26.61
C GLU A 114 11.00 -13.90 -27.54
N ASP A 115 9.78 -13.50 -27.18
CA ASP A 115 8.58 -13.65 -28.03
C ASP A 115 7.76 -12.36 -28.12
N PRO A 116 8.00 -11.54 -29.17
CA PRO A 116 7.26 -10.30 -29.39
C PRO A 116 5.74 -10.49 -29.56
N ARG A 117 5.27 -11.69 -29.91
CA ARG A 117 3.82 -11.97 -30.06
C ARG A 117 3.10 -12.02 -28.71
N ALA A 118 3.85 -12.15 -27.61
CA ALA A 118 3.30 -12.18 -26.26
C ALA A 118 3.19 -10.79 -25.62
N ILE A 119 3.72 -9.72 -26.25
CA ILE A 119 3.81 -8.37 -25.67
C ILE A 119 2.48 -7.89 -25.09
N SER A 120 1.38 -7.98 -25.84
CA SER A 120 0.07 -7.50 -25.37
C SER A 120 -0.38 -8.18 -24.07
N ARG A 121 -0.24 -9.51 -24.00
CA ARG A 121 -0.64 -10.30 -22.84
C ARG A 121 0.27 -10.08 -21.64
N VAL A 122 1.57 -9.96 -21.87
CA VAL A 122 2.55 -9.64 -20.83
C VAL A 122 2.35 -8.23 -20.28
N LEU A 123 1.98 -7.27 -21.13
CA LEU A 123 1.62 -5.93 -20.67
C LEU A 123 0.42 -5.96 -19.71
N ASN A 124 -0.61 -6.78 -19.97
CA ASN A 124 -1.73 -6.93 -19.03
C ASN A 124 -1.28 -7.43 -17.64
N ILE A 125 -0.31 -8.35 -17.58
CA ILE A 125 0.33 -8.75 -16.32
C ILE A 125 1.07 -7.59 -15.67
N ILE A 126 1.89 -6.85 -16.43
CA ILE A 126 2.65 -5.71 -15.90
C ILE A 126 1.69 -4.65 -15.31
N TRP A 127 0.56 -4.39 -15.96
CA TRP A 127 -0.46 -3.48 -15.44
C TRP A 127 -1.07 -3.99 -14.13
N ALA A 128 -1.34 -5.30 -14.02
CA ALA A 128 -1.82 -5.90 -12.77
C ALA A 128 -0.78 -5.77 -11.65
N LEU A 129 0.49 -6.11 -11.94
CA LEU A 129 1.60 -5.96 -10.99
C LEU A 129 1.80 -4.51 -10.52
N ARG A 130 1.67 -3.54 -11.44
CA ARG A 130 1.74 -2.12 -11.10
C ARG A 130 0.59 -1.70 -10.19
N SER A 131 -0.62 -2.21 -10.42
CA SER A 131 -1.74 -1.94 -9.50
C SER A 131 -1.53 -2.57 -8.13
N LEU A 132 -0.92 -3.76 -8.04
CA LEU A 132 -0.55 -4.36 -6.76
C LEU A 132 0.51 -3.54 -6.02
N GLU A 133 1.56 -3.07 -6.69
CA GLU A 133 2.58 -2.20 -6.07
C GLU A 133 1.95 -0.92 -5.50
N ARG A 134 1.02 -0.29 -6.24
CA ARG A 134 0.27 0.87 -5.75
C ARG A 134 -0.60 0.57 -4.55
N ILE A 135 -1.17 -0.63 -4.44
CA ILE A 135 -1.89 -1.06 -3.23
C ILE A 135 -0.93 -1.12 -2.04
N GLY A 136 0.28 -1.63 -2.24
CA GLY A 136 1.37 -1.62 -1.25
C GLY A 136 1.71 -0.20 -0.78
N ASP A 137 1.88 0.74 -1.71
CA ASP A 137 2.12 2.17 -1.41
C ASP A 137 1.01 2.77 -0.54
N HIS A 138 -0.26 2.50 -0.87
CA HIS A 138 -1.40 3.00 -0.09
C HIS A 138 -1.46 2.35 1.31
N ALA A 139 -1.13 1.06 1.44
CA ALA A 139 -1.00 0.41 2.74
C ALA A 139 0.12 1.03 3.60
N ARG A 140 1.26 1.35 2.97
CA ARG A 140 2.36 2.09 3.61
C ARG A 140 1.90 3.48 4.08
N ASN A 141 1.16 4.22 3.27
CA ASN A 141 0.64 5.54 3.66
C ASN A 141 -0.23 5.45 4.92
N ILE A 142 -1.12 4.46 4.99
CA ILE A 142 -1.95 4.21 6.18
C ILE A 142 -1.05 3.94 7.39
N ALA A 143 -0.02 3.11 7.25
CA ALA A 143 0.92 2.84 8.33
C ALA A 143 1.69 4.12 8.79
N GLU A 144 2.11 4.97 7.86
CA GLU A 144 2.73 6.26 8.20
C GLU A 144 1.77 7.18 8.98
N LEU A 145 0.47 7.15 8.68
CA LEU A 145 -0.56 7.87 9.43
C LEU A 145 -0.75 7.33 10.86
N VAL A 146 -0.57 6.02 11.07
CA VAL A 146 -0.59 5.41 12.42
C VAL A 146 0.59 5.91 13.25
N ILE A 147 1.79 5.96 12.67
CA ILE A 147 2.96 6.47 13.38
C ILE A 147 2.75 7.94 13.75
N TYR A 148 2.25 8.76 12.82
CA TYR A 148 1.89 10.16 13.11
C TYR A 148 0.84 10.29 14.22
N LEU A 149 -0.19 9.44 14.19
CA LEU A 149 -1.26 9.44 15.18
C LEU A 149 -0.73 9.19 16.60
N VAL A 150 0.12 8.16 16.73
CA VAL A 150 0.68 7.69 18.02
C VAL A 150 1.79 8.61 18.51
N ARG A 151 2.76 8.95 17.64
CA ARG A 151 3.98 9.67 18.02
C ARG A 151 3.85 11.18 17.91
N GLY A 152 2.87 11.69 17.15
CA GLY A 152 2.71 13.13 16.90
C GLY A 152 3.71 13.72 15.90
N THR A 153 4.75 12.97 15.51
CA THR A 153 5.72 13.37 14.50
C THR A 153 5.26 12.97 13.11
N ASP A 154 5.33 13.89 12.17
CA ASP A 154 5.08 13.58 10.77
C ASP A 154 6.28 12.84 10.18
N VAL A 155 6.13 11.52 10.02
CA VAL A 155 7.18 10.65 9.49
C VAL A 155 7.06 10.43 7.98
N ARG A 156 6.15 11.13 7.32
CA ARG A 156 6.01 11.07 5.87
C ARG A 156 7.24 11.75 5.25
N HIS A 157 7.85 11.10 4.28
CA HIS A 157 9.03 11.59 3.53
C HIS A 157 10.39 11.62 4.26
N ILE A 158 10.49 11.21 5.53
CA ILE A 158 11.79 11.26 6.27
C ILE A 158 12.64 9.98 6.14
N GLY A 159 12.16 8.96 5.42
CA GLY A 159 12.85 7.70 5.18
C GLY A 159 12.76 6.70 6.35
N LEU A 160 12.97 5.41 6.07
CA LEU A 160 12.75 4.32 7.03
C LEU A 160 13.61 4.39 8.29
N THR A 161 14.85 4.88 8.18
CA THR A 161 15.78 4.98 9.32
C THR A 161 15.23 5.95 10.38
N ARG A 162 14.82 7.15 9.95
CA ARG A 162 14.20 8.13 10.85
C ARG A 162 12.84 7.67 11.37
N MET A 163 12.04 7.02 10.52
CA MET A 163 10.78 6.41 10.98
C MET A 163 11.01 5.45 12.14
N LYS A 164 12.06 4.63 12.05
CA LYS A 164 12.45 3.68 13.10
C LYS A 164 12.90 4.41 14.38
N GLU A 165 13.75 5.43 14.25
CA GLU A 165 14.20 6.24 15.38
C GLU A 165 13.02 6.87 16.14
N GLU A 166 12.02 7.42 15.44
CA GLU A 166 10.82 8.00 16.05
C GLU A 166 9.96 6.97 16.81
N VAL A 167 9.91 5.74 16.33
CA VAL A 167 9.18 4.65 16.99
C VAL A 167 9.94 4.12 18.21
N GLU A 168 11.27 4.10 18.17
CA GLU A 168 12.14 3.57 19.23
C GLU A 168 12.43 4.59 20.35
N ASN A 169 12.67 5.87 20.02
CA ASN A 169 13.07 6.91 20.97
C ASN A 169 12.03 7.15 22.08
N ASN A 170 10.77 6.88 21.79
CA ASN A 170 9.64 7.16 22.68
C ASN A 170 9.15 5.89 23.43
N ARG A 171 10.05 4.89 23.58
CA ARG A 171 9.88 3.74 24.49
C ARG A 171 10.46 4.01 25.90
N GLY A 172 11.17 5.12 26.07
CA GLY A 172 11.91 5.47 27.28
C GLY A 172 11.30 6.57 28.16
N GLU A 173 10.13 7.09 27.80
CA GLU A 173 9.31 8.02 28.60
C GLU A 173 8.00 7.32 29.02
#